data_AF-A0A9X2XTN5-F1
#
_entry.id   AF-A0A9X2XTN5-F1
#
_cell.length_a   1.000
_cell.length_b   1.000
_cell.length_c   1.000
_cell.angle_alpha   90.00
_cell.angle_beta   90.00
_cell.angle_gamma   90.00
#
_symmetry.space_group_name_H-M   'P 1'
#
loop_
_entity.id
_entity.type
_entity.pdbx_description
1 polymer ?
#
loop_
_entity_poly.entity_id
_entity_poly.type
_entity_poly.pdbx_seq_one_letter_code
_entity_poly.pdbx_strand_id
1 'polypeptide(L)'
;MAYTRKKQYIYTIEDHPFDTFIPPNTKFLIIGTFPTYINNWRYKFYYSGKGNTFWNIIESVFKIKFKYHEGDEAVEERKMFLRTKRIGITDMHVKFYRKNNYSTDENLHTIILKDVFLLLNQHPTIERIILTSRTEVFGALGLLKT
;
A
#
# COMPACT_ATOMS: atom_id res chain seq x y z
N MET A 1 14.32 -21.29 -41.94
CA MET A 1 14.57 -20.70 -40.61
C MET A 1 13.42 -19.76 -40.28
N ALA A 2 12.55 -20.10 -39.33
CA ALA A 2 11.46 -19.22 -38.91
C ALA A 2 12.01 -18.18 -37.92
N TYR A 3 12.02 -16.91 -38.32
CA TYR A 3 12.38 -15.81 -37.45
C TYR A 3 11.25 -15.60 -36.44
N THR A 4 11.39 -16.10 -35.21
CA THR A 4 10.39 -15.91 -34.16
C THR A 4 10.31 -14.41 -33.85
N ARG A 5 9.16 -13.77 -34.14
CA ARG A 5 8.90 -12.38 -33.71
C ARG A 5 9.13 -12.30 -32.19
N LYS A 6 10.16 -11.58 -31.76
CA LYS A 6 10.34 -11.24 -30.33
C LYS A 6 9.07 -10.54 -29.86
N LYS A 7 8.39 -11.08 -28.84
CA LYS A 7 7.26 -10.39 -28.20
C LYS A 7 7.77 -9.05 -27.68
N GLN A 8 7.25 -7.96 -28.23
CA GLN A 8 7.53 -6.62 -27.77
C GLN A 8 6.62 -6.34 -26.58
N TYR A 9 7.21 -6.17 -25.40
CA TYR A 9 6.48 -5.85 -24.18
C TYR A 9 6.54 -4.34 -23.95
N ILE A 10 5.41 -3.74 -23.60
CA ILE A 10 5.34 -2.35 -23.15
C ILE A 10 5.44 -2.37 -21.63
N TYR A 11 6.43 -1.66 -21.09
CA TYR A 11 6.59 -1.49 -19.65
C TYR A 11 6.26 -0.05 -19.29
N THR A 12 5.29 0.14 -18.39
CA THR A 12 4.99 1.46 -17.80
C THR A 12 5.60 1.53 -16.41
N ILE A 13 6.25 2.65 -16.10
CA ILE A 13 6.69 2.96 -14.74
C ILE A 13 5.53 3.66 -14.06
N GLU A 14 5.10 3.12 -12.93
CA GLU A 14 4.07 3.71 -12.10
C GLU A 14 4.68 4.08 -10.74
N ASP A 15 4.42 5.32 -10.33
CA ASP A 15 4.76 5.85 -9.01
C ASP A 15 3.67 5.51 -8.00
N HIS A 16 4.05 5.36 -6.73
CA HIS A 16 3.09 5.23 -5.65
C HIS A 16 2.19 6.49 -5.58
N PRO A 17 0.86 6.34 -5.65
CA PRO A 17 -0.06 7.46 -5.81
C PRO A 17 -0.28 8.28 -4.54
N PHE A 18 0.12 7.75 -3.38
CA PHE A 18 -0.09 8.38 -2.08
C PHE A 18 1.24 8.59 -1.34
N ASP A 19 1.34 9.71 -0.64
CA ASP A 19 2.40 9.89 0.33
C ASP A 19 2.22 8.95 1.53
N THR A 20 3.32 8.69 2.22
CA THR A 20 3.26 8.04 3.53
C THR A 20 2.45 8.90 4.50
N PHE A 21 1.47 8.31 5.16
CA PHE A 21 0.70 9.01 6.18
C PHE A 21 1.18 8.60 7.57
N ILE A 22 2.01 9.43 8.19
CA ILE A 22 2.49 9.24 9.56
C ILE A 22 2.16 10.49 10.38
N PRO A 23 1.05 10.48 11.14
CA PRO A 23 0.73 11.61 12.00
C PRO A 23 1.73 11.75 13.17
N PRO A 24 1.82 12.94 13.81
CA PRO A 24 2.63 13.11 15.01
C PRO A 24 2.28 12.08 16.09
N ASN A 25 3.29 11.62 16.83
CA ASN A 25 3.16 10.63 17.91
C ASN A 25 2.64 9.26 17.46
N THR A 26 2.82 8.89 16.19
CA THR A 26 2.49 7.55 15.69
C THR A 26 3.22 6.48 16.47
N LYS A 27 2.49 5.46 16.94
CA LYS A 27 2.98 4.31 17.70
C LYS A 27 2.94 3.01 16.88
N PHE A 28 1.98 2.89 15.97
CA PHE A 28 1.79 1.72 15.13
C PHE A 28 1.95 2.10 13.67
N LEU A 29 2.74 1.36 12.90
CA LEU A 29 2.89 1.55 11.46
C LEU A 29 2.34 0.35 10.71
N ILE A 30 1.30 0.59 9.91
CA ILE A 30 0.74 -0.40 8.98
C ILE A 30 1.49 -0.27 7.64
N ILE A 31 2.04 -1.38 7.16
CA ILE A 31 2.77 -1.45 5.90
C ILE A 31 2.08 -2.47 4.99
N GLY A 32 1.51 -1.99 3.87
CA GLY A 32 1.03 -2.83 2.78
C GLY A 32 2.05 -2.96 1.65
N THR A 33 1.64 -3.58 0.54
CA THR A 33 2.48 -3.76 -0.64
C THR A 33 2.40 -2.56 -1.58
N PHE A 34 1.25 -2.41 -2.22
CA PHE A 34 0.97 -1.38 -3.22
C PHE A 34 -0.55 -1.29 -3.45
N PRO A 35 -1.11 -0.10 -3.77
CA PRO A 35 -2.53 0.04 -4.06
C PRO A 35 -2.95 -0.71 -5.33
N THR A 36 -4.20 -1.12 -5.38
CA THR A 36 -4.80 -1.70 -6.58
C THR A 36 -4.93 -0.66 -7.70
N TYR A 37 -5.34 -1.08 -8.90
CA TYR A 37 -5.51 -0.16 -10.03
C TYR A 37 -6.54 0.95 -9.74
N ILE A 38 -6.26 2.18 -10.18
CA ILE A 38 -7.02 3.40 -9.84
C ILE A 38 -8.53 3.30 -10.15
N ASN A 39 -8.92 2.60 -11.22
CA ASN A 39 -10.33 2.43 -11.60
C ASN A 39 -11.16 1.62 -10.56
N ASN A 40 -10.49 0.93 -9.63
CA ASN A 40 -11.14 0.16 -8.57
C ASN A 40 -11.28 0.94 -7.26
N TRP A 41 -10.81 2.18 -7.20
CA TRP A 41 -10.79 2.95 -5.96
C TRP A 41 -12.14 3.61 -5.68
N ARG A 42 -12.54 3.57 -4.41
CA ARG A 42 -13.68 4.32 -3.87
C ARG A 42 -13.29 5.74 -3.47
N TYR A 43 -12.00 5.97 -3.18
CA TYR A 43 -11.41 7.22 -2.75
C TYR A 43 -9.88 7.19 -2.94
N LYS A 44 -9.21 8.34 -2.88
CA LYS A 44 -7.76 8.45 -3.14
C LYS A 44 -6.93 8.33 -1.86
N PHE A 45 -6.99 7.15 -1.22
CA PHE A 45 -6.19 6.83 -0.03
C PHE A 45 -5.95 5.32 0.08
N TYR A 46 -5.14 4.89 1.06
CA TYR A 46 -4.79 3.48 1.28
C TYR A 46 -6.02 2.57 1.44
N TYR A 47 -5.92 1.35 0.88
CA TYR A 47 -6.95 0.31 0.91
C TYR A 47 -8.33 0.74 0.36
N SER A 48 -8.34 1.57 -0.67
CA SER A 48 -9.56 2.11 -1.29
C SER A 48 -10.25 1.19 -2.30
N GLY A 49 -9.64 0.05 -2.65
CA GLY A 49 -10.19 -0.89 -3.63
C GLY A 49 -11.55 -1.45 -3.20
N LYS A 50 -12.52 -1.53 -4.12
CA LYS A 50 -13.88 -2.06 -3.84
C LYS A 50 -13.91 -3.45 -3.19
N GLY A 51 -12.95 -4.32 -3.53
CA GLY A 51 -12.82 -5.67 -2.94
C GLY A 51 -11.90 -5.74 -1.71
N ASN A 52 -11.33 -4.62 -1.27
CA ASN A 52 -10.40 -4.61 -0.14
C ASN A 52 -11.16 -4.58 1.19
N THR A 53 -10.83 -5.51 2.10
CA THR A 53 -11.53 -5.69 3.39
C THR A 53 -10.85 -4.99 4.57
N PHE A 54 -9.71 -4.33 4.36
CA PHE A 54 -8.92 -3.71 5.44
C PHE A 54 -9.75 -2.80 6.34
N TRP A 55 -10.50 -1.86 5.76
CA TRP A 55 -11.30 -0.92 6.56
C TRP A 55 -12.48 -1.60 7.26
N ASN A 56 -13.04 -2.68 6.69
CA ASN A 56 -14.07 -3.48 7.37
C ASN A 56 -13.49 -4.23 8.58
N ILE A 57 -12.24 -4.69 8.48
CA ILE A 57 -11.51 -5.30 9.61
C ILE A 57 -11.27 -4.25 10.69
N ILE A 58 -10.83 -3.03 10.31
CA ILE A 58 -10.63 -1.92 11.25
C ILE A 58 -11.93 -1.58 11.99
N GLU A 59 -13.07 -1.47 11.28
CA GLU A 59 -14.38 -1.28 11.91
C GLU A 59 -14.69 -2.35 12.95
N SER A 60 -14.45 -3.62 12.61
CA SER A 60 -14.70 -4.76 13.50
C SER A 60 -13.81 -4.74 14.74
N VAL A 61 -12.50 -4.56 14.56
CA VAL A 61 -11.51 -4.56 15.65
C VAL A 61 -11.76 -3.42 16.63
N PHE A 62 -12.06 -2.22 16.12
CA PHE A 62 -12.28 -1.04 16.95
C PHE A 62 -13.74 -0.82 17.36
N LYS A 63 -14.65 -1.69 16.92
CA LYS A 63 -16.10 -1.60 17.17
C LYS A 63 -16.68 -0.22 16.80
N ILE A 64 -16.31 0.26 15.62
CA ILE A 64 -16.80 1.53 15.05
C ILE A 64 -17.47 1.31 13.70
N LYS A 65 -18.13 2.34 13.18
CA LYS A 65 -18.61 2.40 11.80
C LYS A 65 -18.18 3.72 11.16
N PHE A 66 -17.53 3.63 10.00
CA PHE A 66 -17.25 4.77 9.17
C PHE A 66 -18.52 5.24 8.49
N LYS A 67 -18.74 6.55 8.47
CA LYS A 67 -19.92 7.16 7.85
C LYS A 67 -19.75 7.26 6.33
N TYR A 68 -18.52 7.43 5.86
CA TYR A 68 -18.23 7.67 4.45
C TYR A 68 -17.41 6.53 3.83
N HIS A 69 -17.88 6.03 2.68
CA HIS A 69 -17.25 4.91 1.98
C HIS A 69 -16.63 5.28 0.64
N GLU A 70 -16.90 6.48 0.13
CA GLU A 70 -16.44 7.01 -1.16
C GLU A 70 -16.13 8.50 -1.03
N GLY A 71 -15.36 9.05 -1.96
CA GLY A 71 -15.05 10.49 -2.01
C GLY A 71 -14.02 10.96 -0.98
N ASP A 72 -13.88 12.28 -0.84
CA ASP A 72 -12.86 12.90 0.00
C ASP A 72 -13.22 12.87 1.49
N GLU A 73 -14.51 12.85 1.82
CA GLU A 73 -15.01 12.68 3.19
C GLU A 73 -14.57 11.34 3.78
N ALA A 74 -14.56 10.30 2.95
CA ALA A 74 -14.03 8.98 3.31
C ALA A 74 -12.53 9.06 3.65
N VAL A 75 -11.74 9.82 2.88
CA VAL A 75 -10.31 10.00 3.14
C VAL A 75 -10.08 10.72 4.46
N GLU A 76 -10.76 11.84 4.69
CA GLU A 76 -10.55 12.64 5.90
C GLU A 76 -11.03 11.92 7.16
N GLU A 77 -12.14 11.17 7.09
CA GLU A 77 -12.59 10.32 8.18
C GLU A 77 -11.55 9.26 8.56
N ARG A 78 -10.92 8.62 7.56
CA ARG A 78 -9.85 7.63 7.76
C ARG A 78 -8.60 8.26 8.36
N LYS A 79 -8.16 9.41 7.85
CA LYS A 79 -7.01 10.14 8.43
C LYS A 79 -7.27 10.57 9.88
N MET A 80 -8.49 11.03 10.19
CA MET A 80 -8.88 11.42 11.54
C MET A 80 -8.84 10.23 12.49
N PHE A 81 -9.39 9.09 12.07
CA PHE A 81 -9.33 7.85 12.82
C PHE A 81 -7.88 7.42 13.10
N LEU A 82 -7.05 7.37 12.05
CA LEU A 82 -5.64 6.98 12.16
C LEU A 82 -4.85 7.91 13.10
N ARG A 83 -5.05 9.23 13.02
CA ARG A 83 -4.49 10.20 13.98
C ARG A 83 -4.89 9.88 15.41
N THR A 84 -6.19 9.68 15.64
CA THR A 84 -6.74 9.40 16.98
C THR A 84 -6.18 8.11 17.57
N LYS A 85 -5.93 7.11 16.73
CA LYS A 85 -5.37 5.82 17.14
C LYS A 85 -3.83 5.77 17.12
N ARG A 86 -3.16 6.87 16.76
CA ARG A 86 -1.70 6.95 16.59
C ARG A 86 -1.16 5.89 15.62
N ILE A 87 -1.88 5.70 14.51
CA ILE A 87 -1.55 4.74 13.46
C ILE A 87 -1.03 5.51 12.24
N GLY A 88 0.15 5.15 11.78
CA GLY A 88 0.68 5.50 10.48
C GLY A 88 0.39 4.40 9.48
N ILE A 89 0.33 4.76 8.21
CA ILE A 89 0.05 3.83 7.12
C ILE A 89 0.91 4.16 5.90
N THR A 90 1.50 3.14 5.32
CA THR A 90 2.26 3.23 4.09
C THR A 90 2.27 1.90 3.34
N ASP A 91 2.92 1.90 2.19
CA ASP A 91 3.16 0.74 1.36
C ASP A 91 4.66 0.62 1.06
N MET A 92 5.11 -0.62 0.80
CA MET A 92 6.51 -0.95 0.56
C MET A 92 7.03 -0.46 -0.78
N HIS A 93 6.24 -0.56 -1.84
CA HIS A 93 6.72 -0.26 -3.18
C HIS A 93 6.53 1.23 -3.49
N VAL A 94 7.63 1.90 -3.83
CA VAL A 94 7.61 3.31 -4.27
C VAL A 94 7.41 3.41 -5.77
N LYS A 95 8.05 2.51 -6.53
CA LYS A 95 7.91 2.42 -7.99
C LYS A 95 7.92 0.97 -8.46
N PHE A 96 7.17 0.69 -9.52
CA PHE A 96 7.10 -0.62 -10.15
C PHE A 96 6.97 -0.49 -11.68
N TYR A 97 7.41 -1.53 -12.38
CA TYR A 97 7.06 -1.77 -13.77
C TYR A 97 5.74 -2.53 -13.83
N ARG A 98 4.81 -2.07 -14.66
CA ARG A 98 3.69 -2.88 -15.11
C ARG A 98 3.93 -3.34 -16.54
N LYS A 99 3.96 -4.65 -16.73
CA LYS A 99 4.09 -5.27 -18.06
C LYS A 99 2.72 -5.33 -18.74
N ASN A 100 2.59 -4.70 -19.90
CA ASN A 100 1.41 -4.71 -20.77
C ASN A 100 0.09 -4.28 -20.09
N ASN A 101 0.13 -3.41 -19.08
CA ASN A 101 -1.05 -2.93 -18.34
C ASN A 101 -1.89 -4.02 -17.62
N TYR A 102 -1.37 -5.25 -17.49
CA TYR A 102 -2.08 -6.30 -16.75
C TYR A 102 -1.96 -6.11 -15.23
N SER A 103 -3.00 -6.51 -14.50
CA SER A 103 -3.10 -6.34 -13.04
C SER A 103 -2.63 -7.55 -12.23
N THR A 104 -2.14 -8.61 -12.88
CA THR A 104 -1.65 -9.82 -12.19
C THR A 104 -0.25 -9.61 -11.64
N ASP A 105 0.03 -10.20 -10.47
CA ASP A 105 1.30 -10.04 -9.74
C ASP A 105 2.53 -10.45 -10.56
N GLU A 106 2.38 -11.43 -11.48
CA GLU A 106 3.44 -11.89 -12.40
C GLU A 106 3.95 -10.79 -13.37
N ASN A 107 3.17 -9.72 -13.56
CA ASN A 107 3.48 -8.61 -14.46
C ASN A 107 3.95 -7.36 -13.72
N LEU A 108 4.13 -7.43 -12.39
CA LEU A 108 4.62 -6.35 -11.54
C LEU A 108 6.08 -6.63 -11.15
N HIS A 109 7.00 -5.76 -11.58
CA HIS A 109 8.40 -5.84 -11.16
C HIS A 109 8.76 -4.62 -10.31
N THR A 110 9.20 -4.86 -9.07
CA THR A 110 9.62 -3.79 -8.16
C THR A 110 10.86 -3.09 -8.68
N ILE A 111 10.82 -1.76 -8.71
CA ILE A 111 11.97 -0.93 -9.07
C ILE A 111 12.58 -0.34 -7.81
N ILE A 112 11.75 0.26 -6.97
CA ILE A 112 12.18 0.97 -5.76
C ILE A 112 11.33 0.53 -4.58
N LEU A 113 12.00 0.03 -3.55
CA LEU A 113 11.42 -0.23 -2.24
C LEU A 113 11.57 1.00 -1.36
N LYS A 114 10.61 1.17 -0.45
CA LYS A 114 10.66 2.18 0.61
C LYS A 114 11.75 1.78 1.60
N ASP A 115 12.59 2.74 1.96
CA ASP A 115 13.54 2.57 3.05
C ASP A 115 12.80 2.67 4.39
N VAL A 116 12.33 1.51 4.86
CA VAL A 116 11.59 1.40 6.12
C VAL A 116 12.48 1.76 7.31
N PHE A 117 13.78 1.48 7.27
CA PHE A 117 14.68 1.80 8.38
C PHE A 117 14.90 3.31 8.51
N LEU A 118 15.10 4.00 7.39
CA LEU A 118 15.15 5.46 7.38
C LEU A 118 13.83 6.05 7.90
N LEU A 119 12.70 5.51 7.47
CA LEU A 119 11.37 5.94 7.93
C LEU A 119 11.22 5.78 9.45
N LEU A 120 11.64 4.63 10.01
CA LEU A 120 11.59 4.38 11.46
C LEU A 120 12.56 5.29 12.22
N ASN A 121 13.75 5.56 11.68
CA ASN A 121 14.71 6.50 12.28
C ASN A 121 14.14 7.93 12.33
N GLN A 122 13.39 8.34 11.30
CA GLN A 122 12.71 9.64 11.25
C GLN A 122 11.50 9.72 12.19
N HIS A 123 10.93 8.57 12.56
CA HIS A 123 9.74 8.45 13.40
C HIS A 123 9.98 7.52 14.59
N PRO A 124 10.85 7.90 15.54
CA PRO A 124 11.29 7.03 16.64
C PRO A 124 10.19 6.70 17.65
N THR A 125 9.02 7.34 17.54
CA THR A 125 7.86 7.01 18.38
C THR A 125 7.18 5.71 17.96
N ILE A 126 7.48 5.17 16.77
CA ILE A 126 6.91 3.92 16.28
C ILE A 126 7.46 2.75 17.09
N GLU A 127 6.57 2.00 17.71
CA GLU A 127 6.90 0.86 18.58
C GLU A 127 6.54 -0.47 17.94
N ARG A 128 5.62 -0.47 16.96
CA ARG A 128 5.13 -1.70 16.33
C ARG A 128 4.86 -1.51 14.85
N ILE A 129 5.31 -2.49 14.07
CA ILE A 129 5.03 -2.60 12.64
C ILE A 129 4.00 -3.72 12.44
N ILE A 130 3.01 -3.44 11.60
CA ILE A 130 1.96 -4.39 11.21
C ILE A 130 2.04 -4.55 9.69
N LEU A 131 2.29 -5.77 9.26
CA LEU A 131 2.39 -6.14 7.85
C LEU A 131 1.06 -6.74 7.42
N THR A 132 0.45 -6.20 6.36
CA THR A 132 -0.86 -6.67 5.86
C THR A 132 -0.74 -7.56 4.63
N SER A 133 0.47 -7.68 4.08
CA SER A 133 0.76 -8.49 2.91
C SER A 133 1.59 -9.73 3.27
N ARG A 134 1.40 -10.77 2.47
CA ARG A 134 2.36 -11.86 2.31
C ARG A 134 2.92 -11.72 0.89
N THR A 135 4.24 -11.69 0.77
CA THR A 135 4.91 -11.61 -0.52
C THR A 135 5.95 -12.72 -0.59
N GLU A 136 5.75 -13.67 -1.49
CA GLU A 136 6.67 -14.80 -1.70
C GLU A 136 8.00 -14.38 -2.38
N VAL A 137 8.02 -13.18 -2.97
CA VAL A 137 9.16 -12.69 -3.76
C VAL A 137 10.09 -11.79 -2.94
N PHE A 138 9.51 -10.88 -2.15
CA PHE A 138 10.21 -10.00 -1.21
C PHE A 138 9.29 -9.74 -0.01
N GLY A 139 9.47 -10.45 1.10
CA GLY A 139 8.71 -10.23 2.34
C GLY A 139 8.75 -8.77 2.77
N ALA A 140 7.84 -8.32 3.65
CA ALA A 140 7.64 -6.89 3.87
C ALA A 140 8.81 -6.10 4.52
N LEU A 141 9.89 -6.79 4.84
CA LEU A 141 11.16 -6.22 5.28
C LEU A 141 12.29 -6.36 4.25
N GLY A 142 12.07 -6.99 3.09
CA GLY A 142 13.12 -7.34 2.12
C GLY A 142 14.22 -8.26 2.68
N LEU A 143 14.16 -8.60 3.97
CA LEU A 143 15.24 -9.20 4.78
C LEU A 143 14.87 -10.56 5.37
N LEU A 144 13.59 -10.93 5.34
CA LEU A 144 13.11 -12.20 5.87
C LEU A 144 12.34 -12.91 4.75
N LYS A 145 13.00 -13.91 4.13
CA LYS A 145 12.26 -15.03 3.55
C LYS A 145 11.58 -15.73 4.72
N THR A 146 10.27 -15.59 4.85
CA THR A 146 9.46 -16.49 5.67
C THR A 146 9.17 -17.75 4.88
#